data_AF-A0A842N877-F1
#
_entry.id   AF-A0A842N877-F1
#
_cell.length_a   1.000
_cell.length_b   1.000
_cell.length_c   1.000
_cell.angle_alpha   90.00
_cell.angle_beta   90.00
_cell.angle_gamma   90.00
#
_symmetry.space_group_name_H-M   'P 1'
#
loop_
_entity.id
_entity.type
_entity.pdbx_description
1 polymer ?
#
loop_
_entity_poly.entity_id
_entity_poly.type
_entity_poly.pdbx_seq_one_letter_code
_entity_poly.pdbx_strand_id
1 'polypeptide(L)'
;ITEGELWNKIQNGEDVTNNEKIIKPEQVLGKKRPGKKIGISGDTMPTAKLEEFFKECDYLVFDSTFLDEEKQKAQDTCHSTAKQAAELGKNANVKNLILTHFSARYKDEIQHKTEAEQIHSSVITANDLLEVEIN
;
A
#
# COMPACT_ATOMS: atom_id res chain seq x y z
N ILE A 1 -21.94 -9.17 -30.26
CA ILE A 1 -21.74 -7.70 -30.18
C ILE A 1 -20.67 -7.42 -31.21
N THR A 2 -20.93 -6.59 -32.22
CA THR A 2 -19.88 -6.19 -33.18
C THR A 2 -18.73 -5.54 -32.41
N GLU A 3 -17.51 -6.00 -32.67
CA GLU A 3 -16.31 -5.49 -32.01
C GLU A 3 -16.16 -3.98 -32.30
N GLY A 4 -15.84 -3.19 -31.27
CA GLY A 4 -15.68 -1.73 -31.37
C GLY A 4 -16.61 -0.96 -30.42
N GLU A 5 -17.47 -0.12 -30.97
CA GLU A 5 -18.24 0.87 -30.19
C GLU A 5 -19.18 0.27 -29.15
N LEU A 6 -19.95 -0.77 -29.52
CA LEU A 6 -20.90 -1.41 -28.60
C LEU A 6 -20.16 -2.12 -27.46
N TRP A 7 -18.97 -2.65 -27.73
CA TRP A 7 -18.15 -3.28 -26.69
C TRP A 7 -17.59 -2.25 -25.70
N ASN A 8 -17.13 -1.09 -26.18
CA ASN A 8 -16.65 -0.02 -25.33
C ASN A 8 -17.75 0.55 -24.43
N LYS A 9 -18.93 0.82 -25.00
CA LYS A 9 -20.10 1.32 -24.26
C LYS A 9 -20.52 0.35 -23.15
N ILE A 10 -20.65 -0.94 -23.46
CA ILE A 10 -21.05 -1.91 -22.43
C ILE A 10 -20.00 -2.09 -21.34
N GLN A 11 -18.70 -2.02 -21.65
CA GLN A 11 -17.63 -2.05 -20.66
C GLN A 11 -17.64 -0.85 -19.72
N ASN A 12 -18.15 0.30 -20.17
CA ASN A 12 -18.30 1.50 -19.35
C ASN A 12 -19.61 1.53 -18.54
N GLY A 13 -20.41 0.47 -18.61
CA GLY A 13 -21.66 0.37 -17.86
C GLY A 13 -22.88 0.95 -18.60
N GLU A 14 -22.79 1.16 -19.92
CA GLU A 14 -23.93 1.60 -20.72
C GLU A 14 -24.69 0.40 -21.31
N ASP A 15 -26.03 0.50 -21.33
CA ASP A 15 -26.87 -0.44 -22.05
C ASP A 15 -26.64 -0.29 -23.57
N VAL A 16 -26.50 -1.41 -24.29
CA VAL A 16 -26.28 -1.39 -25.74
C VAL A 16 -27.36 -2.17 -26.47
N THR A 17 -27.80 -1.65 -27.63
CA THR A 17 -28.75 -2.35 -28.50
C THR A 17 -27.99 -3.07 -29.61
N ASN A 18 -28.14 -4.38 -29.71
CA ASN A 18 -27.55 -5.22 -30.74
C ASN A 18 -28.61 -6.17 -31.31
N ASN A 19 -28.86 -6.12 -32.62
CA ASN A 19 -29.91 -6.90 -33.29
C ASN A 19 -31.28 -6.80 -32.59
N GLU A 20 -31.74 -5.57 -32.33
CA GLU A 20 -33.03 -5.26 -31.66
C GLU A 20 -33.14 -5.73 -30.20
N LYS A 21 -32.07 -6.29 -29.62
CA LYS A 21 -32.00 -6.68 -28.21
C LYS A 21 -31.18 -5.68 -27.42
N ILE A 22 -31.72 -5.24 -26.29
CA ILE A 22 -30.99 -4.47 -25.28
C ILE A 22 -30.16 -5.45 -24.46
N ILE A 23 -28.86 -5.21 -24.37
CA ILE A 23 -27.91 -5.96 -23.55
C ILE A 23 -27.44 -5.02 -22.45
N LYS A 24 -27.63 -5.43 -21.19
CA LYS A 24 -27.18 -4.70 -20.01
C LYS A 24 -25.79 -5.15 -19.57
N PRO A 25 -24.96 -4.25 -19.01
CA PRO A 25 -23.64 -4.59 -18.49
C PRO A 25 -23.67 -5.77 -17.51
N GLU A 26 -24.66 -5.86 -16.62
CA GLU A 26 -24.72 -6.92 -15.60
C GLU A 26 -24.97 -8.31 -16.18
N GLN A 27 -25.45 -8.39 -17.42
CA GLN A 27 -25.68 -9.67 -18.12
C GLN A 27 -24.39 -10.26 -18.69
N VAL A 28 -23.34 -9.45 -18.85
CA VAL A 28 -22.11 -9.84 -19.55
C VAL A 28 -20.83 -9.48 -18.81
N LEU A 29 -20.87 -8.56 -17.84
CA LEU A 29 -19.76 -8.17 -16.99
C LEU A 29 -19.82 -8.87 -15.64
N GLY A 30 -18.65 -9.29 -15.14
CA GLY A 30 -18.50 -9.76 -13.78
C GLY A 30 -18.45 -8.61 -12.76
N LYS A 31 -18.25 -8.96 -11.48
CA LYS A 31 -18.03 -7.96 -10.42
C LYS A 31 -16.84 -7.07 -10.75
N LYS A 32 -16.97 -5.77 -10.47
CA LYS A 32 -15.88 -4.80 -10.61
C LYS A 32 -14.71 -5.24 -9.74
N ARG A 33 -13.52 -5.34 -10.35
CA ARG A 33 -12.28 -5.60 -9.63
C ARG A 33 -11.83 -4.27 -8.99
N PRO A 34 -11.65 -4.19 -7.66
CA PRO A 34 -11.15 -2.99 -7.03
C PRO A 34 -9.72 -2.70 -7.51
N GLY A 35 -9.39 -1.41 -7.65
CA GLY A 35 -8.02 -1.00 -7.94
C GLY A 35 -7.10 -1.27 -6.75
N LYS A 36 -5.79 -1.33 -7.04
CA LYS A 36 -4.76 -1.47 -6.01
C LYS A 36 -4.40 -0.11 -5.42
N LYS A 37 -4.21 -0.06 -4.11
CA LYS A 37 -3.76 1.14 -3.37
C LYS A 37 -2.33 0.95 -2.90
N ILE A 38 -1.42 1.78 -3.39
CA ILE A 38 -0.01 1.79 -2.98
C ILE A 38 0.28 3.15 -2.32
N GLY A 39 0.71 3.13 -1.07
CA GLY A 39 1.14 4.31 -0.33
C GLY A 39 2.65 4.42 -0.28
N ILE A 40 3.17 5.64 -0.36
CA ILE A 40 4.59 5.97 -0.20
C ILE A 40 4.67 7.19 0.71
N SER A 41 5.31 7.06 1.88
CA SER A 41 5.35 8.14 2.87
C SER A 41 6.35 9.25 2.55
N GLY A 42 7.49 8.89 1.97
CA GLY A 42 8.71 9.69 2.10
C GLY A 42 9.18 9.78 3.56
N ASP A 43 10.08 10.70 3.85
CA ASP A 43 10.63 10.90 5.19
C ASP A 43 9.60 11.62 6.06
N THR A 44 9.21 11.01 7.18
CA THR A 44 8.18 11.58 8.06
C THR A 44 8.19 10.94 9.44
N MET A 45 7.57 11.62 10.40
CA MET A 45 7.05 11.02 11.64
C MET A 45 5.66 10.40 11.39
N PRO A 46 5.26 9.35 12.15
CA PRO A 46 3.89 8.87 12.13
C PRO A 46 2.93 9.94 12.67
N THR A 47 1.76 10.09 12.04
CA THR A 47 0.68 10.95 12.55
C THR A 47 -0.67 10.31 12.28
N ALA A 48 -1.68 10.65 13.09
CA ALA A 48 -3.06 10.20 12.87
C ALA A 48 -3.61 10.62 11.49
N LYS A 49 -3.11 11.73 10.91
CA LYS A 49 -3.49 12.14 9.55
C LYS A 49 -2.93 11.18 8.51
N LEU A 50 -1.71 10.68 8.70
CA LEU A 50 -1.10 9.68 7.82
C LEU A 50 -1.78 8.32 7.97
N GLU A 51 -2.20 7.95 9.17
CA GLU A 51 -3.00 6.73 9.38
C GLU A 51 -4.30 6.76 8.55
N GLU A 52 -5.05 7.86 8.58
CA GLU A 52 -6.25 7.98 7.76
C GLU A 52 -5.93 8.10 6.25
N PHE A 53 -4.83 8.76 5.89
CA PHE A 53 -4.40 8.89 4.50
C PHE A 53 -4.03 7.55 3.86
N PHE A 54 -3.35 6.66 4.60
CA PHE A 54 -2.92 5.34 4.13
C PHE A 54 -3.89 4.21 4.42
N LYS A 55 -5.13 4.55 4.77
CA LYS A 55 -6.15 3.61 5.16
C LYS A 55 -6.47 2.58 4.07
N GLU A 56 -6.37 1.31 4.46
CA GLU A 56 -6.61 0.13 3.62
C GLU A 56 -5.73 0.07 2.37
N CYS A 57 -4.50 0.63 2.43
CA CYS A 57 -3.52 0.42 1.37
C CYS A 57 -3.19 -1.08 1.25
N ASP A 58 -3.06 -1.57 0.02
CA ASP A 58 -2.59 -2.93 -0.24
C ASP A 58 -1.09 -3.04 0.07
N TYR A 59 -0.33 -1.99 -0.21
CA TYR A 59 1.10 -1.88 0.10
C TYR A 59 1.41 -0.46 0.60
N LEU A 60 2.21 -0.35 1.64
CA LEU A 60 2.70 0.93 2.16
C LEU A 60 4.23 0.89 2.29
N VAL A 61 4.92 1.75 1.56
CA VAL A 61 6.34 2.03 1.77
C VAL A 61 6.45 3.15 2.80
N PHE A 62 7.07 2.85 3.94
CA PHE A 62 7.15 3.78 5.06
C PHE A 62 8.59 3.98 5.57
N ASP A 63 8.90 5.21 5.98
CA ASP A 63 10.16 5.55 6.63
C ASP A 63 10.38 4.70 7.89
N SER A 64 11.57 4.16 8.03
CA SER A 64 11.98 3.32 9.14
C SER A 64 13.45 3.56 9.46
N THR A 65 13.85 4.84 9.48
CA THR A 65 15.25 5.26 9.67
C THR A 65 15.91 4.67 10.92
N PHE A 66 15.14 4.48 12.00
CA PHE A 66 15.66 4.07 13.31
C PHE A 66 14.94 2.84 13.90
N LEU A 67 15.56 2.21 14.90
CA LEU A 67 14.91 1.28 15.82
C LEU A 67 14.25 2.02 17.00
N ASP A 68 13.34 1.39 17.73
CA ASP A 68 12.61 2.01 18.85
C ASP A 68 13.54 2.53 19.96
N GLU A 69 14.69 1.90 20.15
CA GLU A 69 15.73 2.35 21.09
C GLU A 69 16.28 3.75 20.77
N GLU A 70 16.19 4.20 19.51
CA GLU A 70 16.60 5.53 19.04
C GLU A 70 15.40 6.47 18.79
N LYS A 71 14.23 6.18 19.38
CA LYS A 71 12.98 6.96 19.19
C LYS A 71 13.14 8.47 19.40
N GLN A 72 13.92 8.89 20.39
CA GLN A 72 14.17 10.32 20.61
C GLN A 72 14.88 10.96 19.42
N LYS A 73 15.89 10.26 18.86
CA LYS A 73 16.61 10.73 17.68
C LYS A 73 15.71 10.78 16.45
N ALA A 74 14.86 9.77 16.29
CA ALA A 74 13.85 9.74 15.23
C ALA A 74 12.97 11.01 15.30
N GLN A 75 12.47 11.33 16.49
CA GLN A 75 11.71 12.55 16.74
C GLN A 75 12.50 13.84 16.44
N ASP A 76 13.74 13.94 16.93
CA ASP A 76 14.57 15.14 16.77
C ASP A 76 14.96 15.41 15.30
N THR A 77 14.97 14.35 14.49
CA THR A 77 15.32 14.41 13.05
C THR A 77 14.11 14.25 12.13
N CYS A 78 12.89 14.23 12.69
CA CYS A 78 11.62 14.07 11.97
C CYS A 78 11.49 12.79 11.14
N HIS A 79 12.09 11.69 11.62
CA HIS A 79 12.06 10.36 11.03
C HIS A 79 11.32 9.35 11.91
N SER A 80 10.94 8.22 11.32
CA SER A 80 10.21 7.16 12.02
C SER A 80 11.10 6.03 12.52
N THR A 81 10.63 5.34 13.58
CA THR A 81 11.16 4.04 13.97
C THR A 81 10.44 2.89 13.28
N ALA A 82 11.05 1.71 13.20
CA ALA A 82 10.41 0.50 12.67
C ALA A 82 9.10 0.15 13.42
N LYS A 83 9.11 0.25 14.75
CA LYS A 83 7.92 0.10 15.59
C LYS A 83 6.83 1.10 15.23
N GLN A 84 7.18 2.37 15.06
CA GLN A 84 6.23 3.43 14.70
C GLN A 84 5.60 3.21 13.32
N ALA A 85 6.40 2.80 12.33
CA ALA A 85 5.92 2.42 11.01
C ALA A 85 4.94 1.24 11.09
N ALA A 86 5.24 0.23 11.91
CA ALA A 86 4.40 -0.94 12.13
C ALA A 86 3.07 -0.60 12.83
N GLU A 87 3.11 0.26 13.85
CA GLU A 87 1.91 0.77 14.52
C GLU A 87 0.99 1.52 13.54
N LEU A 88 1.57 2.43 12.73
CA LEU A 88 0.82 3.16 11.72
C LEU A 88 0.20 2.23 10.68
N GLY A 89 0.97 1.29 10.13
CA GLY A 89 0.48 0.32 9.15
C GLY A 89 -0.68 -0.52 9.71
N LYS A 90 -0.57 -0.95 10.98
CA LYS A 90 -1.60 -1.72 11.66
C LYS A 90 -2.87 -0.91 11.88
N ASN A 91 -2.73 0.32 12.39
CA ASN A 91 -3.85 1.20 12.67
C ASN A 91 -4.59 1.61 11.39
N ALA A 92 -3.85 1.79 10.29
CA ALA A 92 -4.38 2.11 8.97
C ALA A 92 -4.95 0.87 8.23
N ASN A 93 -4.90 -0.34 8.81
CA ASN A 93 -5.32 -1.58 8.15
C ASN A 93 -4.63 -1.82 6.81
N VAL A 94 -3.32 -1.52 6.75
CA VAL A 94 -2.48 -1.79 5.58
C VAL A 94 -2.27 -3.30 5.46
N LYS A 95 -2.31 -3.83 4.23
CA LYS A 95 -2.10 -5.27 4.03
C LYS A 95 -0.64 -5.68 4.09
N ASN A 96 0.25 -4.93 3.44
CA ASN A 96 1.68 -5.19 3.41
C ASN A 96 2.48 -3.92 3.73
N LEU A 97 3.27 -3.96 4.80
CA LEU A 97 4.16 -2.86 5.18
C LEU A 97 5.56 -3.11 4.60
N ILE A 98 6.12 -2.12 3.91
CA ILE A 98 7.47 -2.13 3.37
C ILE A 98 8.28 -1.07 4.12
N LEU A 99 9.28 -1.49 4.87
CA LEU A 99 10.19 -0.60 5.59
C LEU A 99 11.33 -0.16 4.66
N THR A 100 11.69 1.12 4.69
CA THR A 100 12.80 1.67 3.90
C THR A 100 13.49 2.83 4.63
N HIS A 101 14.44 3.48 3.94
CA HIS A 101 15.16 4.67 4.40
C HIS A 101 16.00 4.41 5.68
N PHE A 102 16.66 3.24 5.75
CA PHE A 102 17.45 2.87 6.92
C PHE A 102 18.68 3.75 7.10
N SER A 103 18.94 4.17 8.35
CA SER A 103 20.19 4.88 8.67
C SER A 103 21.39 3.95 8.46
N ALA A 104 22.43 4.44 7.77
CA ALA A 104 23.69 3.72 7.51
C ALA A 104 24.47 3.26 8.76
N ARG A 105 24.01 3.63 9.96
CA ARG A 105 24.52 3.10 11.24
C ARG A 105 24.26 1.60 11.41
N TYR A 106 23.18 1.10 10.81
CA TYR A 106 22.80 -0.30 10.90
C TYR A 106 23.46 -1.04 9.76
N LYS A 107 24.01 -2.22 10.07
CA LYS A 107 24.69 -3.06 9.06
C LYS A 107 23.70 -3.72 8.10
N ASP A 108 22.50 -3.97 8.60
CA ASP A 108 21.40 -4.64 7.93
C ASP A 108 20.07 -4.19 8.56
N GLU A 109 18.99 -4.66 7.95
CA GLU A 109 17.61 -4.33 8.25
C GLU A 109 16.90 -5.41 9.11
N ILE A 110 17.64 -6.43 9.57
CA ILE A 110 17.08 -7.59 10.31
C ILE A 110 16.39 -7.14 11.60
N GLN A 111 16.99 -6.20 12.34
CA GLN A 111 16.40 -5.68 13.57
C GLN A 111 15.14 -4.87 13.30
N HIS A 112 15.09 -4.07 12.22
CA HIS A 112 13.90 -3.32 11.84
C HIS A 112 12.75 -4.26 11.52
N LYS A 113 13.03 -5.31 10.75
CA LYS A 113 12.05 -6.36 10.44
C LYS A 113 11.51 -7.01 11.71
N THR A 114 12.41 -7.46 12.58
CA THR A 114 12.05 -8.17 13.82
C THR A 114 11.17 -7.31 14.72
N GLU A 115 11.48 -6.02 14.86
CA GLU A 115 10.71 -5.07 15.67
C GLU A 115 9.31 -4.84 15.09
N ALA A 116 9.23 -4.61 13.77
CA ALA A 116 7.97 -4.37 13.09
C ALA A 116 7.04 -5.60 13.05
N GLU A 117 7.60 -6.80 12.87
CA GLU A 117 6.85 -8.06 12.83
C GLU A 117 6.16 -8.40 14.18
N GLN A 118 6.60 -7.81 15.29
CA GLN A 118 5.88 -7.94 16.58
C GLN A 118 4.50 -7.25 16.56
N ILE A 119 4.28 -6.33 15.61
CA ILE A 119 3.11 -5.44 15.58
C ILE A 119 2.28 -5.65 14.32
N HIS A 120 2.93 -5.75 13.16
CA HIS A 120 2.30 -5.88 11.86
C HIS A 120 2.55 -7.28 11.27
N SER A 121 1.50 -7.94 10.78
CA SER A 121 1.58 -9.35 10.36
C SER A 121 2.24 -9.59 9.00
N SER A 122 2.42 -8.56 8.18
CA SER A 122 3.10 -8.64 6.89
C SER A 122 4.10 -7.49 6.77
N VAL A 123 5.38 -7.80 6.90
CA VAL A 123 6.48 -6.83 6.86
C VAL A 123 7.52 -7.29 5.84
N ILE A 124 7.88 -6.37 4.96
CA ILE A 124 8.95 -6.51 3.98
C ILE A 124 9.96 -5.42 4.31
N THR A 125 11.25 -5.77 4.32
CA THR A 125 12.30 -4.77 4.39
C THR A 125 12.86 -4.54 3.00
N ALA A 126 12.91 -3.28 2.57
CA ALA A 126 13.48 -2.93 1.28
C ALA A 126 15.00 -3.13 1.29
N ASN A 127 15.54 -3.55 0.15
CA ASN A 127 16.97 -3.52 -0.12
C ASN A 127 17.17 -3.05 -1.55
N ASP A 128 18.37 -2.58 -1.87
CA ASP A 128 18.67 -2.10 -3.22
C ASP A 128 18.29 -3.17 -4.26
N LEU A 129 17.57 -2.72 -5.30
CA LEU A 129 17.06 -3.56 -6.39
C LEU A 129 15.97 -4.57 -6.00
N LEU A 130 15.36 -4.45 -4.81
CA LEU A 130 14.17 -5.24 -4.48
C LEU A 130 13.02 -4.92 -5.45
N GLU A 131 12.44 -5.98 -6.02
CA GLU A 131 11.19 -5.91 -6.77
C GLU A 131 10.05 -6.52 -5.95
N VAL A 132 8.92 -5.84 -5.90
CA VAL A 132 7.70 -6.31 -5.22
C VAL A 132 6.57 -6.39 -6.24
N GLU A 133 6.04 -7.60 -6.42
CA GLU A 133 4.87 -7.83 -7.27
C GLU A 133 3.58 -7.44 -6.54
N ILE A 134 2.75 -6.63 -7.20
CA ILE A 134 1.47 -6.14 -6.68
C ILE A 134 0.36 -7.08 -7.13
N ASN A 135 -0.04 -7.99 -6.24
CA ASN A 135 -1.06 -9.02 -6.46
C ASN A 135 -2.45 -8.59 -6.00
#